data_AF-A0A8J4X0R8-F1
#
_entry.id   AF-A0A8J4X0R8-F1
#
_cell.length_a   1.000
_cell.length_b   1.000
_cell.length_c   1.000
_cell.angle_alpha   90.00
_cell.angle_beta   90.00
_cell.angle_gamma   90.00
#
_symmetry.space_group_name_H-M   'P 1'
#
loop_
_entity.id
_entity.type
_entity.pdbx_description
1 polymer ?
#
loop_
_entity_poly.entity_id
_entity_poly.type
_entity_poly.pdbx_seq_one_letter_code
_entity_poly.pdbx_strand_id
1 'polypeptide(L)'
;MEEAESSKFESGIDPEGEMTKEEVQKESSEGDAVLDRSRVVSHAPARPVIHQVASAPMPSDSDFSFFDPSDPQCRAVLLDPHTTVPELFAVLRQWVPQVQKNIALIGNEILKRGCGVNDRDGLTDMSLLHYCCKAGAPGIGDAESAAGFARKLLSLGADPSLRSRWTNMSALHYAAYFDVPHLIRVVSQASQPGEVDATCSDFDFGTALHIAAANLCTSAVRCLLELGANPAFK
;
A
#
# COMPACT_ATOMS: atom_id res chain seq x y z
N MET A 1 16.95 40.30 9.13
CA MET A 1 17.81 40.24 10.32
C MET A 1 17.60 38.85 10.91
N GLU A 2 18.44 37.86 10.64
CA GLU A 2 19.70 37.77 9.86
C GLU A 2 19.53 36.60 8.86
N GLU A 3 19.71 36.77 7.54
CA GLU A 3 20.98 36.66 6.79
C GLU A 3 21.87 35.49 7.27
N ALA A 4 21.88 34.37 6.52
CA ALA A 4 22.91 33.99 5.52
C ALA A 4 23.94 33.01 6.16
N GLU A 5 24.64 32.09 5.47
CA GLU A 5 25.16 32.10 4.10
C GLU A 5 25.09 30.73 3.36
N SER A 6 25.48 30.76 2.10
CA SER A 6 25.57 29.64 1.14
C SER A 6 27.02 29.19 0.91
N SER A 7 27.27 27.89 0.76
CA SER A 7 28.43 27.32 0.03
C SER A 7 28.30 25.79 -0.13
N LYS A 8 28.88 25.09 -1.11
CA LYS A 8 29.19 25.42 -2.52
C LYS A 8 29.29 24.11 -3.32
N PHE A 9 29.35 24.21 -4.64
CA PHE A 9 29.38 23.09 -5.59
C PHE A 9 30.77 22.96 -6.24
N GLU A 10 31.44 21.81 -6.11
CA GLU A 10 32.61 21.39 -6.91
C GLU A 10 32.52 19.85 -7.07
N SER A 11 32.23 19.26 -8.24
CA SER A 11 32.98 19.16 -9.51
C SER A 11 34.21 18.23 -9.45
N GLY A 12 34.11 17.07 -10.13
CA GLY A 12 35.19 16.08 -10.26
C GLY A 12 35.01 15.17 -11.48
N ILE A 13 35.73 15.49 -12.55
CA ILE A 13 35.75 14.90 -13.91
C ILE A 13 37.18 15.22 -14.43
N ASP A 14 37.99 14.37 -15.07
CA ASP A 14 37.86 13.04 -15.71
C ASP A 14 39.23 12.29 -15.53
N PRO A 15 39.75 11.34 -16.37
CA PRO A 15 39.17 10.45 -17.40
C PRO A 15 39.71 8.97 -17.37
N GLU A 16 39.29 8.19 -18.38
CA GLU A 16 40.01 7.08 -19.07
C GLU A 16 40.32 5.73 -18.36
N GLY A 17 40.03 4.63 -19.07
CA GLY A 17 40.24 3.25 -18.59
C GLY A 17 39.73 2.13 -19.53
N GLU A 18 40.28 2.07 -20.75
CA GLU A 18 40.30 0.97 -21.75
C GLU A 18 39.12 -0.03 -21.94
N MET A 19 38.76 -0.19 -23.21
CA MET A 19 38.00 -1.35 -23.72
C MET A 19 38.83 -2.64 -23.69
N THR A 20 38.21 -3.76 -23.31
CA THR A 20 38.66 -5.09 -23.74
C THR A 20 37.52 -5.85 -24.43
N LYS A 21 37.90 -6.68 -25.41
CA LYS A 21 37.04 -7.26 -26.45
C LYS A 21 36.53 -8.66 -26.07
N GLU A 22 35.38 -8.98 -26.65
CA GLU A 22 34.99 -10.29 -27.24
C GLU A 22 35.29 -11.57 -26.44
N GLU A 23 34.23 -12.30 -26.09
CA GLU A 23 34.21 -13.73 -26.41
C GLU A 23 32.80 -14.17 -26.87
N VAL A 24 32.68 -14.45 -28.16
CA VAL A 24 31.44 -14.90 -28.82
C VAL A 24 31.41 -16.42 -28.82
N GLN A 25 30.53 -17.04 -28.03
CA GLN A 25 30.31 -18.49 -28.08
C GLN A 25 29.21 -18.88 -29.07
N LYS A 26 29.68 -19.03 -30.31
CA LYS A 26 29.18 -19.79 -31.46
C LYS A 26 27.97 -20.71 -31.23
N GLU A 27 26.93 -20.50 -32.04
CA GLU A 27 25.82 -21.43 -32.23
C GLU A 27 26.29 -22.76 -32.86
N SER A 28 25.64 -23.87 -32.51
CA SER A 28 25.71 -25.15 -33.22
C SER A 28 24.30 -25.61 -33.61
N SER A 29 24.12 -25.93 -34.88
CA SER A 29 22.83 -26.19 -35.52
C SER A 29 22.37 -27.66 -35.48
N GLU A 30 21.11 -27.85 -35.86
CA GLU A 30 20.43 -29.11 -36.26
C GLU A 30 19.82 -29.98 -35.13
N GLY A 31 18.54 -30.32 -35.32
CA GLY A 31 17.74 -31.13 -34.39
C GLY A 31 16.26 -30.79 -34.45
N ASP A 32 15.60 -31.07 -35.59
CA ASP A 32 14.14 -30.93 -35.71
C ASP A 32 13.42 -31.93 -34.80
N ALA A 33 12.59 -31.43 -33.89
CA ALA A 33 11.75 -32.21 -33.00
C ALA A 33 10.48 -31.41 -32.67
N VAL A 34 9.45 -31.56 -33.51
CA VAL A 34 8.12 -31.00 -33.31
C VAL A 34 7.48 -31.63 -32.06
N LEU A 35 7.70 -31.01 -30.91
CA LEU A 35 6.94 -31.25 -29.70
C LEU A 35 5.99 -30.08 -29.47
N ASP A 36 4.69 -30.37 -29.52
CA ASP A 36 3.61 -29.46 -29.16
C ASP A 36 3.68 -29.11 -27.66
N ARG A 37 4.60 -28.21 -27.35
CA ARG A 37 4.69 -27.54 -26.06
C ARG A 37 3.55 -26.54 -25.98
N SER A 38 2.39 -27.04 -25.56
CA SER A 38 1.33 -26.22 -24.96
C SER A 38 1.98 -25.15 -24.09
N ARG A 39 1.86 -23.89 -24.53
CA ARG A 39 2.44 -22.75 -23.83
C ARG A 39 1.71 -22.60 -22.50
N VAL A 40 2.25 -23.24 -21.46
CA VAL A 40 2.07 -22.78 -20.09
C VAL A 40 2.65 -21.38 -20.07
N VAL A 41 1.80 -20.38 -20.30
CA VAL A 41 2.15 -18.98 -20.09
C VAL A 41 2.28 -18.83 -18.60
N SER A 42 3.48 -19.11 -18.11
CA SER A 42 3.94 -18.74 -16.78
C SER A 42 3.81 -17.23 -16.71
N HIS A 43 2.65 -16.77 -16.22
CA HIS A 43 2.44 -15.40 -15.82
C HIS A 43 3.38 -15.19 -14.64
N ALA A 44 4.59 -14.73 -14.93
CA ALA A 44 5.42 -14.09 -13.93
C ALA A 44 4.54 -13.05 -13.25
N PRO A 45 4.44 -13.04 -11.91
CA PRO A 45 3.54 -12.13 -11.22
C PRO A 45 3.86 -10.71 -11.69
N ALA A 46 2.85 -10.03 -12.25
CA ALA A 46 3.03 -8.70 -12.79
C ALA A 46 3.59 -7.80 -11.69
N ARG A 47 4.71 -7.13 -11.98
CA ARG A 47 5.41 -6.30 -11.00
C ARG A 47 4.42 -5.25 -10.46
N PRO A 48 4.27 -5.09 -9.12
CA PRO A 48 3.33 -4.13 -8.55
C PRO A 48 3.48 -2.74 -9.13
N VAL A 49 2.38 -2.16 -9.56
CA VAL A 49 2.31 -0.85 -10.23
C VAL A 49 2.11 0.24 -9.17
N ILE A 50 2.76 1.38 -9.37
CA ILE A 50 2.42 2.62 -8.67
C ILE A 50 1.57 3.42 -9.65
N HIS A 51 0.32 3.67 -9.27
CA HIS A 51 -0.65 4.38 -10.09
C HIS A 51 -0.29 5.87 -10.16
N GLN A 52 -0.76 6.59 -11.19
CA GLN A 52 -0.54 8.03 -11.27
C GLN A 52 -1.36 8.78 -10.21
N VAL A 53 -0.98 10.02 -9.91
CA VAL A 53 -1.77 10.90 -9.03
C VAL A 53 -2.93 11.49 -9.82
N ALA A 54 -4.16 11.23 -9.37
CA ALA A 54 -5.37 11.93 -9.82
C ALA A 54 -6.09 12.62 -8.65
N SER A 55 -7.08 13.46 -8.98
CA SER A 55 -8.06 14.03 -8.05
C SER A 55 -9.21 13.05 -7.81
N ALA A 56 -10.00 13.27 -6.75
CA ALA A 56 -11.24 12.51 -6.56
C ALA A 56 -12.28 12.93 -7.62
N PRO A 57 -13.02 11.99 -8.23
CA PRO A 57 -13.94 12.27 -9.32
C PRO A 57 -15.27 12.78 -8.74
N MET A 58 -15.38 14.08 -8.50
CA MET A 58 -16.59 14.68 -7.94
C MET A 58 -17.64 14.92 -9.06
N PRO A 59 -18.94 14.63 -8.83
CA PRO A 59 -19.99 15.02 -9.75
C PRO A 59 -20.05 16.54 -9.96
N SER A 60 -20.42 16.99 -11.17
CA SER A 60 -20.27 18.39 -11.60
C SER A 60 -21.08 19.41 -10.80
N ASP A 61 -22.20 18.99 -10.20
CA ASP A 61 -23.15 19.85 -9.48
C ASP A 61 -23.25 19.47 -7.98
N SER A 62 -22.16 18.95 -7.39
CA SER A 62 -22.14 18.54 -5.97
C SER A 62 -22.02 19.72 -5.01
N ASP A 63 -23.03 19.92 -4.15
CA ASP A 63 -23.00 20.87 -3.03
C ASP A 63 -22.07 20.45 -1.86
N PHE A 64 -21.45 19.27 -1.94
CA PHE A 64 -20.62 18.68 -0.88
C PHE A 64 -19.14 18.58 -1.27
N SER A 65 -18.24 18.71 -0.28
CA SER A 65 -16.79 18.78 -0.48
C SER A 65 -16.05 17.43 -0.44
N PHE A 66 -16.76 16.32 -0.24
CA PHE A 66 -16.21 14.98 -0.09
C PHE A 66 -17.09 13.93 -0.79
N PHE A 67 -16.48 12.84 -1.24
CA PHE A 67 -17.16 11.79 -1.99
C PHE A 67 -17.99 10.90 -1.06
N ASP A 68 -19.30 10.73 -1.33
CA ASP A 68 -20.17 9.86 -0.55
C ASP A 68 -20.70 8.68 -1.41
N PRO A 69 -20.20 7.44 -1.23
CA PRO A 69 -20.70 6.26 -1.95
C PRO A 69 -22.19 5.92 -1.75
N SER A 70 -22.86 6.62 -0.82
CA SER A 70 -24.30 6.53 -0.52
C SER A 70 -25.12 7.52 -1.35
N ASP A 71 -24.52 8.64 -1.78
CA ASP A 71 -25.15 9.62 -2.66
C ASP A 71 -25.34 9.04 -4.08
N PRO A 72 -26.50 9.21 -4.75
CA PRO A 72 -26.74 8.64 -6.07
C PRO A 72 -25.77 9.10 -7.17
N GLN A 73 -25.28 10.34 -7.14
CA GLN A 73 -24.37 10.87 -8.15
C GLN A 73 -22.95 10.32 -7.95
N CYS A 74 -22.42 10.39 -6.72
CA CYS A 74 -21.15 9.76 -6.36
C CYS A 74 -21.18 8.25 -6.60
N ARG A 75 -22.31 7.59 -6.31
CA ARG A 75 -22.49 6.16 -6.59
C ARG A 75 -22.48 5.85 -8.08
N ALA A 76 -23.06 6.71 -8.93
CA ALA A 76 -22.97 6.55 -10.38
C ALA A 76 -21.51 6.64 -10.86
N VAL A 77 -20.76 7.65 -10.39
CA VAL A 77 -19.33 7.80 -10.69
C VAL A 77 -18.52 6.59 -10.19
N LEU A 78 -18.75 6.12 -8.96
CA LEU A 78 -18.06 4.96 -8.40
C LEU A 78 -18.24 3.68 -9.23
N LEU A 79 -19.40 3.53 -9.87
CA LEU A 79 -19.76 2.36 -10.68
C LEU A 79 -19.46 2.54 -12.18
N ASP A 80 -19.10 3.74 -12.63
CA ASP A 80 -18.74 4.00 -14.03
C ASP A 80 -17.41 3.31 -14.39
N PRO A 81 -17.37 2.38 -15.36
CA PRO A 81 -16.14 1.73 -15.81
C PRO A 81 -15.05 2.70 -16.29
N HIS A 82 -15.40 3.93 -16.67
CA HIS A 82 -14.44 4.96 -17.09
C HIS A 82 -13.77 5.69 -15.93
N THR A 83 -14.35 5.69 -14.72
CA THR A 83 -13.66 6.20 -13.53
C THR A 83 -12.45 5.34 -13.22
N THR A 84 -11.27 5.95 -13.18
CA THR A 84 -9.98 5.26 -13.18
C THR A 84 -9.52 4.82 -11.79
N VAL A 85 -8.59 3.86 -11.74
CA VAL A 85 -7.97 3.42 -10.49
C VAL A 85 -7.29 4.57 -9.71
N PRO A 86 -6.47 5.46 -10.33
CA PRO A 86 -5.99 6.70 -9.72
C PRO A 86 -7.07 7.55 -9.02
N GLU A 87 -8.22 7.73 -9.65
CA GLU A 87 -9.32 8.56 -9.12
C GLU A 87 -10.00 7.88 -7.93
N LEU A 88 -10.19 6.56 -7.98
CA LEU A 88 -10.71 5.79 -6.84
C LEU A 88 -9.72 5.73 -5.66
N PHE A 89 -8.41 5.69 -5.92
CA PHE A 89 -7.41 5.89 -4.85
C PHE A 89 -7.53 7.31 -4.26
N ALA A 90 -7.76 8.34 -5.08
CA ALA A 90 -7.97 9.70 -4.60
C ALA A 90 -9.23 9.84 -3.72
N VAL A 91 -10.29 9.04 -3.95
CA VAL A 91 -11.40 8.88 -3.01
C VAL A 91 -10.91 8.30 -1.68
N LEU A 92 -10.19 7.17 -1.67
CA LEU A 92 -9.69 6.51 -0.44
C LEU A 92 -8.76 7.37 0.42
N ARG A 93 -8.10 8.37 -0.17
CA ARG A 93 -7.31 9.38 0.57
C ARG A 93 -8.18 10.20 1.53
N GLN A 94 -9.44 10.52 1.18
CA GLN A 94 -10.31 11.38 1.98
C GLN A 94 -10.62 10.79 3.37
N TRP A 95 -10.34 11.55 4.43
CA TRP A 95 -10.55 11.13 5.82
C TRP A 95 -11.96 11.51 6.32
N VAL A 96 -12.97 10.91 5.69
CA VAL A 96 -14.39 11.12 6.05
C VAL A 96 -15.10 9.77 6.27
N PRO A 97 -16.07 9.67 7.20
CA PRO A 97 -16.74 8.40 7.51
C PRO A 97 -17.39 7.72 6.30
N GLN A 98 -17.93 8.51 5.37
CA GLN A 98 -18.57 8.07 4.13
C GLN A 98 -17.64 7.18 3.30
N VAL A 99 -16.38 7.60 3.14
CA VAL A 99 -15.35 6.85 2.41
C VAL A 99 -14.85 5.68 3.24
N GLN A 100 -14.46 5.92 4.50
CA GLN A 100 -13.78 4.90 5.30
C GLN A 100 -14.68 3.70 5.61
N LYS A 101 -15.97 3.91 5.91
CA LYS A 101 -16.94 2.80 6.09
C LYS A 101 -17.19 2.00 4.81
N ASN A 102 -16.99 2.61 3.64
CA ASN A 102 -17.18 2.01 2.32
C ASN A 102 -15.86 1.50 1.69
N ILE A 103 -14.79 1.33 2.46
CA ILE A 103 -13.49 0.80 1.97
C ILE A 103 -13.64 -0.49 1.16
N ALA A 104 -14.50 -1.41 1.59
CA ALA A 104 -14.76 -2.65 0.88
C ALA A 104 -15.44 -2.41 -0.48
N LEU A 105 -16.39 -1.48 -0.57
CA LEU A 105 -17.07 -1.16 -1.83
C LEU A 105 -16.08 -0.53 -2.82
N ILE A 106 -15.41 0.55 -2.40
CA ILE A 106 -14.47 1.30 -3.24
C ILE A 106 -13.27 0.43 -3.65
N GLY A 107 -12.71 -0.35 -2.72
CA GLY A 107 -11.62 -1.26 -3.00
C GLY A 107 -11.99 -2.40 -3.94
N ASN A 108 -13.23 -2.91 -3.89
CA ASN A 108 -13.70 -3.88 -4.89
C ASN A 108 -13.85 -3.26 -6.28
N GLU A 109 -14.26 -1.99 -6.38
CA GLU A 109 -14.31 -1.25 -7.64
C GLU A 109 -12.91 -1.01 -8.24
N ILE A 110 -11.91 -0.74 -7.39
CA ILE A 110 -10.48 -0.67 -7.78
C ILE A 110 -9.99 -2.02 -8.35
N LEU A 111 -10.25 -3.13 -7.65
CA LEU A 111 -9.85 -4.48 -8.10
C LEU A 111 -10.54 -4.89 -9.41
N LYS A 112 -11.84 -4.56 -9.58
CA LYS A 112 -12.58 -4.82 -10.83
C LYS A 112 -11.95 -4.16 -12.06
N ARG A 113 -11.27 -3.04 -11.89
CA ARG A 113 -10.57 -2.29 -12.94
C ARG A 113 -9.14 -2.77 -13.20
N GLY A 114 -8.79 -3.96 -12.71
CA GLY A 114 -7.51 -4.62 -12.98
C GLY A 114 -6.35 -4.18 -12.09
N CYS A 115 -6.61 -3.41 -11.03
CA CYS A 115 -5.60 -3.06 -10.03
C CYS A 115 -5.08 -4.32 -9.32
N GLY A 116 -3.76 -4.48 -9.26
CA GLY A 116 -3.12 -5.53 -8.47
C GLY A 116 -3.32 -5.31 -6.97
N VAL A 117 -3.42 -6.38 -6.18
CA VAL A 117 -3.61 -6.29 -4.71
C VAL A 117 -2.43 -5.64 -3.97
N ASN A 118 -1.25 -5.64 -4.61
CA ASN A 118 -0.02 -5.01 -4.12
C ASN A 118 0.32 -3.70 -4.86
N ASP A 119 -0.53 -3.26 -5.80
CA ASP A 119 -0.39 -1.95 -6.41
C ASP A 119 -0.59 -0.84 -5.37
N ARG A 120 -0.01 0.32 -5.64
CA ARG A 120 0.05 1.45 -4.71
C ARG A 120 -0.51 2.73 -5.30
N ASP A 121 -1.13 3.53 -4.44
CA ASP A 121 -1.53 4.90 -4.73
C ASP A 121 -0.30 5.78 -5.06
N GLY A 122 -0.35 6.54 -6.15
CA GLY A 122 0.76 7.42 -6.56
C GLY A 122 1.12 8.53 -5.58
N LEU A 123 0.16 8.97 -4.75
CA LEU A 123 0.42 10.05 -3.79
C LEU A 123 0.95 9.52 -2.45
N THR A 124 0.29 8.51 -1.87
CA THR A 124 0.60 8.00 -0.53
C THR A 124 1.48 6.75 -0.52
N ASP A 125 1.75 6.15 -1.69
CA ASP A 125 2.42 4.84 -1.86
C ASP A 125 1.75 3.72 -1.01
N MET A 126 0.50 3.92 -0.59
CA MET A 126 -0.31 2.95 0.16
C MET A 126 -0.97 1.96 -0.81
N SER A 127 -0.90 0.66 -0.50
CA SER A 127 -1.74 -0.36 -1.15
C SER A 127 -3.12 -0.44 -0.50
N LEU A 128 -4.05 -1.18 -1.12
CA LEU A 128 -5.40 -1.39 -0.56
C LEU A 128 -5.39 -1.96 0.87
N LEU A 129 -4.40 -2.82 1.21
CA LEU A 129 -4.27 -3.38 2.56
C LEU A 129 -3.94 -2.30 3.60
N HIS A 130 -3.09 -1.34 3.25
CA HIS A 130 -2.80 -0.17 4.08
C HIS A 130 -4.07 0.70 4.28
N TYR A 131 -4.86 0.88 3.21
CA TYR A 131 -6.14 1.58 3.31
C TYR A 131 -7.18 0.84 4.17
N CYS A 132 -7.18 -0.50 4.22
CA CYS A 132 -8.00 -1.25 5.18
C CYS A 132 -7.63 -0.93 6.64
N CYS A 133 -6.33 -0.85 6.93
CA CYS A 133 -5.84 -0.51 8.28
C CYS A 133 -6.26 0.91 8.69
N LYS A 134 -6.17 1.87 7.76
CA LYS A 134 -6.70 3.23 7.92
C LYS A 134 -8.24 3.25 8.12
N ALA A 135 -8.97 2.49 7.32
CA ALA A 135 -10.42 2.47 7.29
C ALA A 135 -11.10 1.72 8.46
N GLY A 136 -10.33 1.04 9.32
CA GLY A 136 -10.85 0.43 10.53
C GLY A 136 -10.84 1.35 11.76
N ALA A 137 -10.39 2.60 11.64
CA ALA A 137 -10.21 3.53 12.76
C ALA A 137 -11.51 3.81 13.54
N PRO A 138 -11.49 3.76 14.89
CA PRO A 138 -12.65 4.07 15.72
C PRO A 138 -13.27 5.44 15.41
N GLY A 139 -14.60 5.52 15.43
CA GLY A 139 -15.36 6.77 15.22
C GLY A 139 -15.45 7.26 13.77
N ILE A 140 -14.49 6.90 12.90
CA ILE A 140 -14.48 7.27 11.48
C ILE A 140 -14.95 6.10 10.60
N GLY A 141 -14.32 4.94 10.75
CA GLY A 141 -14.45 3.81 9.84
C GLY A 141 -15.39 2.70 10.31
N ASP A 142 -15.19 1.51 9.75
CA ASP A 142 -15.83 0.25 10.18
C ASP A 142 -14.78 -0.86 10.23
N ALA A 143 -14.41 -1.27 11.44
CA ALA A 143 -13.34 -2.23 11.67
C ALA A 143 -13.67 -3.65 11.18
N GLU A 144 -14.94 -4.06 11.17
CA GLU A 144 -15.33 -5.41 10.75
C GLU A 144 -15.37 -5.53 9.23
N SER A 145 -15.98 -4.54 8.56
CA SER A 145 -15.98 -4.39 7.10
C SER A 145 -14.56 -4.26 6.55
N ALA A 146 -13.72 -3.42 7.16
CA ALA A 146 -12.32 -3.28 6.80
C ALA A 146 -11.52 -4.58 7.02
N ALA A 147 -11.75 -5.30 8.13
CA ALA A 147 -11.13 -6.59 8.39
C ALA A 147 -11.57 -7.66 7.38
N GLY A 148 -12.84 -7.66 6.98
CA GLY A 148 -13.39 -8.55 5.94
C GLY A 148 -12.72 -8.31 4.59
N PHE A 149 -12.55 -7.06 4.18
CA PHE A 149 -11.86 -6.73 2.94
C PHE A 149 -10.35 -7.00 3.00
N ALA A 150 -9.69 -6.73 4.14
CA ALA A 150 -8.28 -7.09 4.36
C ALA A 150 -8.06 -8.61 4.23
N ARG A 151 -8.92 -9.45 4.83
CA ARG A 151 -8.87 -10.91 4.66
C ARG A 151 -9.00 -11.33 3.19
N LYS A 152 -9.88 -10.69 2.42
CA LYS A 152 -10.01 -10.93 0.97
C LYS A 152 -8.73 -10.53 0.21
N LEU A 153 -8.13 -9.38 0.51
CA LEU A 153 -6.88 -8.95 -0.12
C LEU A 153 -5.74 -9.93 0.17
N LEU A 154 -5.59 -10.35 1.42
CA LEU A 154 -4.58 -11.33 1.84
C LEU A 154 -4.80 -12.70 1.15
N SER A 155 -6.04 -13.17 1.02
CA SER A 155 -6.34 -14.42 0.30
C SER A 155 -6.12 -14.33 -1.22
N LEU A 156 -5.97 -13.12 -1.76
CA LEU A 156 -5.60 -12.85 -3.15
C LEU A 156 -4.09 -12.56 -3.33
N GLY A 157 -3.28 -12.71 -2.27
CA GLY A 157 -1.83 -12.53 -2.32
C GLY A 157 -1.34 -11.10 -2.01
N ALA A 158 -2.13 -10.30 -1.27
CA ALA A 158 -1.61 -9.05 -0.72
C ALA A 158 -0.49 -9.33 0.29
N ASP A 159 0.61 -8.60 0.18
CA ASP A 159 1.79 -8.71 1.02
C ASP A 159 1.64 -7.82 2.27
N PRO A 160 1.55 -8.39 3.50
CA PRO A 160 1.45 -7.60 4.73
C PRO A 160 2.75 -6.91 5.13
N SER A 161 3.90 -7.34 4.58
CA SER A 161 5.22 -6.76 4.82
C SER A 161 5.53 -5.58 3.90
N LEU A 162 4.76 -5.40 2.82
CA LEU A 162 4.87 -4.25 1.91
C LEU A 162 4.78 -2.94 2.70
N ARG A 163 5.64 -1.97 2.33
CA ARG A 163 5.75 -0.67 3.02
C ARG A 163 5.46 0.48 2.07
N SER A 164 4.80 1.52 2.58
CA SER A 164 4.74 2.81 1.89
C SER A 164 6.13 3.45 1.88
N ARG A 165 6.56 3.96 0.73
CA ARG A 165 7.83 4.66 0.53
C ARG A 165 8.00 5.89 1.42
N TRP A 166 6.92 6.59 1.74
CA TRP A 166 6.98 7.93 2.36
C TRP A 166 6.99 7.92 3.89
N THR A 167 6.64 6.79 4.49
CA THR A 167 6.54 6.60 5.94
C THR A 167 7.32 5.38 6.42
N ASN A 168 7.83 4.57 5.48
CA ASN A 168 8.34 3.21 5.69
C ASN A 168 7.40 2.29 6.53
N MET A 169 6.12 2.63 6.66
CA MET A 169 5.15 1.86 7.45
C MET A 169 4.55 0.74 6.61
N SER A 170 4.49 -0.47 7.18
CA SER A 170 3.68 -1.59 6.67
C SER A 170 2.24 -1.54 7.18
N ALA A 171 1.38 -2.43 6.69
CA ALA A 171 -0.02 -2.54 7.11
C ALA A 171 -0.19 -2.66 8.64
N LEU A 172 0.69 -3.41 9.33
CA LEU A 172 0.64 -3.57 10.78
C LEU A 172 0.90 -2.23 11.51
N HIS A 173 1.88 -1.45 11.03
CA HIS A 173 2.21 -0.14 11.59
C HIS A 173 1.05 0.85 11.45
N TYR A 174 0.33 0.84 10.31
CA TYR A 174 -0.86 1.68 10.15
C TYR A 174 -2.03 1.20 11.03
N ALA A 175 -2.24 -0.10 11.19
CA ALA A 175 -3.27 -0.62 12.08
C ALA A 175 -3.01 -0.26 13.55
N ALA A 176 -1.73 -0.16 13.93
CA ALA A 176 -1.30 0.36 15.22
C ALA A 176 -1.53 1.88 15.37
N TYR A 177 -1.11 2.66 14.37
CA TYR A 177 -1.26 4.13 14.34
C TYR A 177 -2.72 4.60 14.44
N PHE A 178 -3.66 3.84 13.88
CA PHE A 178 -5.09 4.18 13.85
C PHE A 178 -5.93 3.50 14.96
N ASP A 179 -5.30 2.89 15.97
CA ASP A 179 -5.94 2.12 17.06
C ASP A 179 -6.91 1.00 16.59
N VAL A 180 -6.47 0.17 15.63
CA VAL A 180 -7.33 -0.84 14.97
C VAL A 180 -6.94 -2.29 15.34
N PRO A 181 -7.28 -2.77 16.56
CA PRO A 181 -6.89 -4.11 17.03
C PRO A 181 -7.50 -5.27 16.22
N HIS A 182 -8.60 -5.03 15.47
CA HIS A 182 -9.15 -6.02 14.55
C HIS A 182 -8.24 -6.25 13.33
N LEU A 183 -7.68 -5.17 12.77
CA LEU A 183 -6.77 -5.26 11.61
C LEU A 183 -5.38 -5.72 12.05
N ILE A 184 -4.91 -5.34 13.24
CA ILE A 184 -3.68 -5.89 13.83
C ILE A 184 -3.72 -7.42 13.85
N ARG A 185 -4.82 -8.03 14.35
CA ARG A 185 -4.97 -9.50 14.39
C ARG A 185 -5.02 -10.12 12.99
N VAL A 186 -5.77 -9.51 12.05
CA VAL A 186 -5.86 -10.02 10.66
C VAL A 186 -4.51 -9.96 9.92
N VAL A 187 -3.78 -8.85 10.05
CA VAL A 187 -2.46 -8.70 9.40
C VAL A 187 -1.44 -9.63 10.06
N SER A 188 -1.37 -9.64 11.40
CA SER A 188 -0.44 -10.50 12.15
C SER A 188 -0.64 -12.00 11.85
N GLN A 189 -1.88 -12.46 11.64
CA GLN A 189 -2.19 -13.85 11.23
C GLN A 189 -1.69 -14.22 9.84
N ALA A 190 -1.46 -13.25 8.95
CA ALA A 190 -0.97 -13.47 7.58
C ALA A 190 0.53 -13.12 7.41
N SER A 191 1.13 -12.46 8.40
CA SER A 191 2.55 -12.12 8.42
C SER A 191 3.46 -13.31 8.78
N GLN A 192 4.75 -13.20 8.46
CA GLN A 192 5.75 -14.17 8.88
C GLN A 192 6.04 -14.07 10.41
N PRO A 193 6.54 -15.14 11.05
CA PRO A 193 6.98 -15.07 12.44
C PRO A 193 8.01 -13.97 12.68
N GLY A 194 7.81 -13.15 13.71
CA GLY A 194 8.67 -12.02 14.07
C GLY A 194 8.25 -10.67 13.47
N GLU A 195 7.40 -10.63 12.45
CA GLU A 195 6.91 -9.38 11.83
C GLU A 195 6.13 -8.46 12.78
N VAL A 196 5.69 -8.96 13.94
CA VAL A 196 5.06 -8.14 15.00
C VAL A 196 6.00 -7.06 15.55
N ASP A 197 7.30 -7.35 15.56
CA ASP A 197 8.38 -6.45 15.99
C ASP A 197 9.16 -5.87 14.79
N ALA A 198 8.60 -5.93 13.58
CA ALA A 198 9.19 -5.25 12.43
C ALA A 198 9.34 -3.74 12.72
N THR A 199 10.50 -3.17 12.41
CA THR A 199 10.84 -1.77 12.71
C THR A 199 10.43 -0.83 11.58
N CYS A 200 10.23 0.46 11.86
CA CYS A 200 9.94 1.51 10.88
C CYS A 200 11.02 2.59 10.92
N SER A 201 11.86 2.72 9.88
CA SER A 201 13.01 3.67 9.90
C SER A 201 12.60 5.12 10.14
N ASP A 202 11.46 5.52 9.57
CA ASP A 202 11.01 6.91 9.58
C ASP A 202 10.26 7.26 10.88
N PHE A 203 10.23 6.33 11.83
CA PHE A 203 9.69 6.49 13.18
C PHE A 203 10.73 6.04 14.23
N ASP A 204 11.97 6.51 14.10
CA ASP A 204 13.11 6.18 14.98
C ASP A 204 13.34 4.66 15.15
N PHE A 205 13.18 3.89 14.07
CA PHE A 205 13.17 2.42 14.06
C PHE A 205 12.12 1.77 14.97
N GLY A 206 11.10 2.52 15.38
CA GLY A 206 10.01 2.06 16.21
C GLY A 206 9.20 0.92 15.58
N THR A 207 8.79 -0.05 16.41
CA THR A 207 7.88 -1.13 16.01
C THR A 207 6.43 -0.64 15.99
N ALA A 208 5.51 -1.48 15.53
CA ALA A 208 4.07 -1.22 15.66
C ALA A 208 3.65 -0.91 17.11
N LEU A 209 4.29 -1.53 18.11
CA LEU A 209 4.02 -1.26 19.53
C LEU A 209 4.47 0.15 19.96
N HIS A 210 5.65 0.59 19.51
CA HIS A 210 6.15 1.95 19.76
C HIS A 210 5.24 3.01 19.12
N ILE A 211 4.79 2.78 17.88
CA ILE A 211 3.84 3.66 17.18
C ILE A 211 2.50 3.74 17.92
N ALA A 212 1.95 2.60 18.36
CA ALA A 212 0.70 2.58 19.12
C ALA A 212 0.84 3.33 20.46
N ALA A 213 1.95 3.16 21.17
CA ALA A 213 2.20 3.84 22.44
C ALA A 213 2.33 5.36 22.27
N ALA A 214 3.08 5.81 21.27
CA ALA A 214 3.28 7.24 20.97
C ALA A 214 1.98 7.96 20.59
N ASN A 215 1.06 7.27 19.91
CA ASN A 215 -0.24 7.81 19.49
C ASN A 215 -1.37 7.59 20.52
N LEU A 216 -1.05 7.08 21.73
CA LEU A 216 -2.02 6.75 22.79
C LEU A 216 -3.09 5.72 22.37
N CYS A 217 -2.77 4.87 21.38
CA CYS A 217 -3.63 3.81 20.84
C CYS A 217 -3.69 2.62 21.80
N THR A 218 -4.38 2.79 22.94
CA THR A 218 -4.40 1.81 24.04
C THR A 218 -4.98 0.45 23.64
N SER A 219 -5.89 0.40 22.66
CA SER A 219 -6.48 -0.85 22.16
C SER A 219 -5.48 -1.63 21.33
N ALA A 220 -4.71 -0.94 20.48
CA ALA A 220 -3.61 -1.48 19.69
C ALA A 220 -2.44 -1.92 20.59
N VAL A 221 -2.02 -1.11 21.57
CA VAL A 221 -0.97 -1.48 22.55
C VAL A 221 -1.32 -2.80 23.24
N ARG A 222 -2.56 -2.93 23.76
CA ARG A 222 -3.00 -4.17 24.40
C ARG A 222 -2.97 -5.35 23.42
N CYS A 223 -3.51 -5.15 22.22
CA CYS A 223 -3.57 -6.17 21.17
C CYS A 223 -2.18 -6.65 20.71
N LEU A 224 -1.20 -5.76 20.61
CA LEU A 224 0.17 -6.09 20.20
C LEU A 224 0.90 -6.86 21.32
N LEU A 225 0.72 -6.47 22.58
CA LEU A 225 1.25 -7.21 23.73
C LEU A 225 0.60 -8.61 23.86
N GLU A 226 -0.71 -8.74 23.61
CA GLU A 226 -1.40 -10.05 23.52
C GLU A 226 -0.82 -10.95 22.40
N LEU A 227 -0.31 -10.35 21.33
CA LEU A 227 0.35 -11.03 20.20
C LEU A 227 1.87 -11.22 20.39
N GLY A 228 2.42 -10.86 21.56
CA GLY A 228 3.81 -11.09 21.90
C GLY A 228 4.81 -10.02 21.43
N ALA A 229 4.35 -8.84 21.03
CA ALA A 229 5.22 -7.71 20.69
C ALA A 229 6.15 -7.33 21.86
N ASN A 230 7.41 -7.05 21.58
CA ASN A 230 8.43 -6.80 22.59
C ASN A 230 8.48 -5.31 23.01
N PRO A 231 8.09 -4.94 24.25
CA PRO A 231 8.14 -3.56 24.73
C PRO A 231 9.57 -3.05 25.04
N ALA A 232 10.58 -3.92 24.97
CA ALA A 232 11.98 -3.60 25.20
C ALA A 232 12.83 -3.67 23.92
N PHE A 233 12.19 -3.65 22.75
CA PHE A 233 12.88 -3.55 21.46
C PHE A 233 13.66 -2.22 21.38
N LYS A 234 14.83 -2.23 20.75
CA LYS A 234 15.75 -1.08 20.63
C LYS A 234 16.30 -0.96 19.22
#